data_AF-A0A846T0S0-F1
#
_entry.id   AF-A0A846T0S0-F1
#
_cell.length_a   1.000
_cell.length_b   1.000
_cell.length_c   1.000
_cell.angle_alpha   90.00
_cell.angle_beta   90.00
_cell.angle_gamma   90.00
#
_symmetry.space_group_name_H-M   'P 1'
#
loop_
_entity.id
_entity.type
_entity.pdbx_description
1 polymer ?
#
loop_
_entity_poly.entity_id
_entity_poly.type
_entity_poly.pdbx_seq_one_letter_code
_entity_poly.pdbx_strand_id
1 'polypeptide(L)'
;MAKDISEIFSQTVDKFRAARAQNQPIPTDGLSPLERDFETVKDQIRKLKPQIEAHPKVNYFWMFKDKIVIDFHTAPNCPTAQIIIRLFHPGNDRFKKGIFGYLPDGYEMSLASVDDAVEFFATQCGKRLA
;
A
#
# COMPACT_ATOMS: atom_id res chain seq x y z
N MET A 1 19.72 7.27 11.92
CA MET A 1 19.41 6.51 10.69
C MET A 1 17.92 6.55 10.30
N ALA A 2 16.99 7.04 11.14
CA ALA A 2 15.56 7.10 10.81
C ALA A 2 15.14 8.23 9.83
N LYS A 3 15.97 9.26 9.64
CA LYS A 3 15.66 10.38 8.73
C LYS A 3 15.70 10.01 7.25
N ASP A 4 16.51 9.02 6.87
CA ASP A 4 16.68 8.62 5.46
C ASP A 4 15.45 7.94 4.86
N ILE A 5 14.76 7.08 5.61
CA ILE A 5 13.71 6.22 5.04
C ILE A 5 12.47 7.05 4.66
N SER A 6 12.00 7.93 5.54
CA SER A 6 10.87 8.82 5.23
C SER A 6 11.17 9.75 4.05
N GLU A 7 12.41 10.20 3.93
CA GLU A 7 12.85 11.04 2.81
C GLU A 7 12.93 10.24 1.50
N ILE A 8 13.43 9.00 1.55
CA ILE A 8 13.39 8.06 0.42
C ILE A 8 11.95 7.78 -0.01
N PHE A 9 11.01 7.59 0.93
CA PHE A 9 9.59 7.40 0.61
C PHE A 9 9.00 8.64 -0.06
N SER A 10 9.19 9.83 0.50
CA SER A 10 8.69 11.07 -0.10
C SER A 10 9.28 11.33 -1.48
N GLN A 11 10.61 11.19 -1.65
CA GLN A 11 11.27 11.35 -2.95
C GLN A 11 10.80 10.32 -3.98
N THR A 12 10.51 9.09 -3.53
CA THR A 12 10.03 8.02 -4.41
C THR A 12 8.57 8.28 -4.82
N VAL A 13 7.72 8.73 -3.90
CA VAL A 13 6.34 9.16 -4.16
C VAL A 13 6.31 10.36 -5.11
N ASP A 14 7.15 11.38 -4.92
CA ASP A 14 7.23 12.55 -5.78
C ASP A 14 7.70 12.20 -7.20
N LYS A 15 8.70 11.32 -7.32
CA LYS A 15 9.13 10.78 -8.63
C LYS A 15 8.00 10.01 -9.31
N PHE A 16 7.13 9.33 -8.56
CA PHE A 16 5.97 8.66 -9.13
C PHE A 16 4.90 9.64 -9.63
N ARG A 17 4.57 10.67 -8.85
CA ARG A 17 3.65 11.72 -9.30
C ARG A 17 4.11 12.34 -10.61
N ALA A 18 5.42 12.59 -10.75
CA ALA A 18 6.01 13.09 -11.99
C ALA A 18 5.96 12.08 -13.15
N ALA A 19 6.24 10.80 -12.90
CA ALA A 19 6.23 9.75 -13.93
C ALA A 19 4.82 9.35 -14.40
N ARG A 20 3.81 9.47 -13.52
CA ARG A 20 2.41 9.18 -13.84
C ARG A 20 1.79 10.26 -14.74
N ALA A 21 2.23 11.51 -14.60
CA ALA A 21 1.86 12.58 -15.52
C ALA A 21 2.33 12.33 -16.97
N GLN A 22 3.26 11.39 -17.19
CA GLN A 22 3.86 11.12 -18.50
C GLN A 22 3.45 9.77 -19.13
N ASN A 23 2.80 8.85 -18.40
CA ASN A 23 2.56 7.49 -18.88
C ASN A 23 1.08 7.16 -19.10
N GLN A 24 0.80 6.52 -20.24
CA GLN A 24 -0.49 5.93 -20.58
C GLN A 24 -0.74 4.61 -19.81
N PRO A 25 -2.01 4.24 -19.55
CA PRO A 25 -2.35 3.05 -18.78
C PRO A 25 -1.90 1.75 -19.47
N ILE A 26 -1.35 0.83 -18.68
CA ILE A 26 -0.89 -0.50 -19.10
C ILE A 26 -2.10 -1.31 -19.62
N PRO A 27 -2.01 -1.97 -20.80
CA PRO A 27 -3.08 -2.79 -21.32
C PRO A 27 -3.25 -4.03 -20.43
N THR A 28 -4.39 -4.09 -19.74
CA THR A 28 -4.79 -5.18 -18.86
C THR A 28 -6.13 -5.70 -19.38
N ASP A 29 -6.07 -6.65 -20.32
CA ASP A 29 -7.25 -7.30 -20.90
C ASP A 29 -8.07 -7.98 -19.80
N GLY A 30 -9.38 -7.69 -19.78
CA GLY A 30 -10.36 -8.34 -18.88
C GLY A 30 -10.48 -7.79 -17.46
N LEU A 31 -9.65 -6.85 -17.01
CA LEU A 31 -9.78 -6.24 -15.67
C LEU A 31 -10.78 -5.07 -15.65
N SER A 32 -11.59 -5.00 -14.59
CA SER A 32 -12.39 -3.81 -14.30
C SER A 32 -11.50 -2.60 -13.97
N PRO A 33 -11.99 -1.35 -14.15
CA PRO A 33 -11.20 -0.17 -13.83
C PRO A 33 -10.59 -0.18 -12.42
N LEU A 34 -11.37 -0.66 -11.44
CA LEU A 34 -10.94 -0.74 -10.04
C LEU A 34 -9.82 -1.78 -9.83
N GLU A 35 -9.87 -2.90 -10.56
CA GLU A 35 -8.79 -3.89 -10.55
C GLU A 35 -7.52 -3.34 -11.19
N ARG A 36 -7.64 -2.61 -12.30
CA ARG A 36 -6.50 -1.95 -12.95
C ARG A 36 -5.83 -0.95 -12.03
N ASP A 37 -6.63 -0.15 -11.33
CA ASP A 37 -6.13 0.77 -10.32
C ASP A 37 -5.39 0.01 -9.21
N PHE A 38 -5.95 -1.09 -8.71
CA PHE A 38 -5.30 -1.89 -7.67
C PHE A 38 -4.01 -2.60 -8.15
N GLU A 39 -3.96 -3.10 -9.39
CA GLU A 39 -2.71 -3.58 -9.99
C GLU A 39 -1.67 -2.47 -10.09
N THR A 40 -2.08 -1.25 -10.46
CA THR A 40 -1.19 -0.09 -10.48
C THR A 40 -0.66 0.23 -9.08
N VAL A 41 -1.52 0.19 -8.04
CA VAL A 41 -1.11 0.35 -6.63
C VAL A 41 -0.06 -0.71 -6.25
N LYS A 42 -0.32 -1.97 -6.61
CA LYS A 42 0.63 -3.07 -6.37
C LYS A 42 1.97 -2.83 -7.06
N ASP A 43 1.97 -2.40 -8.31
CA ASP A 43 3.22 -2.13 -9.04
C ASP A 43 4.04 -0.99 -8.42
N GLN A 44 3.39 0.08 -7.94
CA GLN A 44 4.11 1.15 -7.24
C GLN A 44 4.66 0.66 -5.90
N ILE A 45 3.85 -0.06 -5.13
CA ILE A 45 4.26 -0.59 -3.83
C ILE A 45 5.38 -1.65 -3.96
N ARG A 46 5.37 -2.43 -5.04
CA ARG A 46 6.42 -3.42 -5.36
C ARG A 46 7.80 -2.77 -5.52
N LYS A 47 7.88 -1.52 -5.98
CA LYS A 47 9.16 -0.78 -6.07
C LYS A 47 9.74 -0.44 -4.69
N LEU A 48 8.87 -0.30 -3.67
CA LEU A 48 9.24 0.00 -2.29
C LEU A 48 9.53 -1.28 -1.48
N LYS A 49 9.00 -2.43 -1.92
CA LYS A 49 9.10 -3.73 -1.23
C LYS A 49 10.52 -4.11 -0.80
N PRO A 50 11.58 -4.01 -1.64
CA PRO A 50 12.93 -4.41 -1.21
C PRO A 50 13.46 -3.60 -0.02
N GLN A 51 13.15 -2.30 0.04
CA GLN A 51 13.58 -1.43 1.13
C GLN A 51 12.80 -1.71 2.42
N ILE A 52 11.52 -2.05 2.29
CA ILE A 52 10.65 -2.40 3.40
C ILE A 52 11.05 -3.75 4.00
N GLU A 53 11.20 -4.79 3.17
CA GLU A 53 11.54 -6.15 3.63
C GLU A 53 12.93 -6.23 4.27
N ALA A 54 13.86 -5.37 3.86
CA ALA A 54 15.18 -5.30 4.48
C ALA A 54 15.16 -4.70 5.90
N HIS A 55 14.05 -4.10 6.33
CA HIS A 55 14.00 -3.41 7.61
C HIS A 55 13.72 -4.39 8.78
N PRO A 56 14.48 -4.33 9.89
CA PRO A 56 14.37 -5.29 10.99
C PRO A 56 13.05 -5.22 11.79
N LYS A 57 12.25 -4.17 11.58
CA LYS A 57 10.90 -4.05 12.17
C LYS A 57 9.82 -4.76 11.34
N VAL A 58 10.13 -5.24 10.13
CA VAL A 58 9.15 -5.91 9.26
C VAL A 58 9.23 -7.40 9.48
N ASN A 59 8.07 -8.02 9.74
CA ASN A 59 7.94 -9.46 9.91
C ASN A 59 7.59 -10.11 8.55
N TYR A 60 6.51 -9.63 7.91
CA TYR A 60 6.07 -10.14 6.62
C TYR A 60 5.53 -9.04 5.72
N PHE A 61 5.75 -9.20 4.41
CA PHE A 61 5.14 -8.39 3.38
C PHE A 61 4.52 -9.29 2.32
N TRP A 62 3.19 -9.35 2.30
CA TRP A 62 2.44 -10.12 1.33
C TRP A 62 1.65 -9.24 0.35
N MET A 63 1.68 -9.62 -0.93
CA MET A 63 0.86 -9.02 -1.97
C MET A 63 0.00 -10.12 -2.60
N PHE A 64 -1.29 -10.04 -2.37
CA PHE A 64 -2.30 -10.94 -2.90
C PHE A 64 -3.03 -10.29 -4.08
N LYS A 65 -3.95 -11.04 -4.68
CA LYS A 65 -4.80 -10.51 -5.76
C LYS A 65 -5.65 -9.33 -5.29
N ASP A 66 -6.24 -9.43 -4.10
CA ASP A 66 -7.22 -8.49 -3.55
C ASP A 66 -6.71 -7.67 -2.36
N LYS A 67 -5.50 -7.92 -1.86
CA LYS A 67 -4.96 -7.16 -0.72
C LYS A 67 -3.44 -7.13 -0.68
N ILE A 68 -2.90 -6.10 -0.04
CA ILE A 68 -1.51 -5.95 0.34
C ILE A 68 -1.47 -5.90 1.87
N VAL A 69 -0.58 -6.66 2.49
CA VAL A 69 -0.43 -6.74 3.94
C VAL A 69 1.03 -6.58 4.29
N ILE A 70 1.33 -5.65 5.19
CA ILE A 70 2.61 -5.63 5.91
C ILE A 70 2.33 -5.87 7.38
N ASP A 71 3.04 -6.84 7.95
CA ASP A 71 3.08 -7.13 9.37
C ASP A 71 4.42 -6.67 9.93
N PHE A 72 4.38 -5.96 11.06
CA PHE A 72 5.55 -5.45 11.75
C PHE A 72 5.77 -6.20 13.06
N HIS A 73 7.04 -6.40 13.43
CA HIS A 73 7.40 -6.94 14.73
C HIS A 73 6.89 -6.04 15.85
N THR A 74 6.18 -6.65 16.79
CA THR A 74 5.73 -6.00 18.02
C THR A 74 6.34 -6.71 19.23
N ALA A 75 6.37 -6.03 20.37
CA ALA A 75 6.84 -6.63 21.61
C ALA A 75 5.96 -7.84 21.99
N PRO A 76 6.49 -8.80 22.76
CA PRO A 76 5.67 -9.88 23.32
C PRO A 76 4.47 -9.27 24.06
N ASN A 77 3.25 -9.72 23.74
CA ASN A 77 1.97 -9.23 24.25
C ASN A 77 1.44 -7.90 23.66
N CYS A 78 2.02 -7.38 22.58
CA CYS A 78 1.42 -6.30 21.82
C CYS A 78 0.60 -6.83 20.63
N PRO A 79 -0.59 -6.25 20.33
CA PRO A 79 -1.35 -6.62 19.14
C PRO A 79 -0.51 -6.43 17.88
N THR A 80 -0.73 -7.29 16.88
CA THR A 80 -0.03 -7.25 15.59
C THR A 80 -0.16 -5.87 14.96
N ALA A 81 0.95 -5.22 14.66
CA ALA A 81 0.94 -3.99 13.89
C ALA A 81 0.87 -4.38 12.41
N GLN A 82 -0.32 -4.30 11.82
CA GLN A 82 -0.54 -4.54 10.39
C GLN A 82 -1.01 -3.28 9.66
N ILE A 83 -0.48 -3.08 8.46
CA ILE A 83 -1.04 -2.17 7.46
C ILE A 83 -1.63 -3.02 6.36
N ILE A 84 -2.90 -2.80 6.03
CA ILE A 84 -3.59 -3.54 4.98
C ILE A 84 -4.15 -2.55 3.97
N ILE A 85 -3.91 -2.80 2.68
CA ILE A 85 -4.69 -2.20 1.59
C ILE A 85 -5.50 -3.31 0.97
N ARG A 86 -6.82 -3.14 0.85
CA ARG A 86 -7.72 -4.17 0.33
C ARG A 86 -8.65 -3.63 -0.74
N LEU A 87 -8.75 -4.39 -1.82
CA LEU A 87 -9.71 -4.24 -2.89
C LEU A 87 -11.00 -4.99 -2.54
N PHE A 88 -12.12 -4.27 -2.59
CA PHE A 88 -13.45 -4.86 -2.48
C PHE A 88 -14.17 -4.83 -3.83
N HIS A 89 -14.46 -6.02 -4.34
CA HIS A 89 -15.27 -6.21 -5.54
C HIS A 89 -16.76 -6.19 -5.19
N PRO A 90 -17.62 -5.73 -6.12
CA PRO A 90 -19.07 -5.85 -5.99
C PRO A 90 -19.55 -7.30 -5.78
N GLY A 91 -18.77 -8.29 -6.26
CA GLY A 91 -19.08 -9.72 -6.08
C GLY A 91 -18.68 -10.29 -4.71
N ASN A 92 -17.78 -9.62 -3.98
CA ASN A 92 -17.27 -10.10 -2.68
C ASN A 92 -17.99 -9.45 -1.51
N ASP A 93 -18.43 -8.19 -1.66
CA ASP A 93 -19.12 -7.44 -0.63
C ASP A 93 -20.21 -6.57 -1.27
N ARG A 94 -21.46 -6.75 -0.82
CA ARG A 94 -22.64 -6.05 -1.37
C ARG A 94 -22.71 -4.59 -0.95
N PHE A 95 -22.02 -4.21 0.13
CA PHE A 95 -22.11 -2.90 0.76
C PHE A 95 -20.81 -2.11 0.60
N LYS A 96 -19.70 -2.79 0.29
CA LYS A 96 -18.37 -2.18 0.17
C LYS A 96 -17.77 -2.39 -1.21
N LYS A 97 -17.43 -1.29 -1.88
CA LYS A 97 -16.76 -1.29 -3.18
C LYS A 97 -15.68 -0.23 -3.18
N GLY A 98 -14.49 -0.59 -3.65
CA GLY A 98 -13.35 0.33 -3.72
C GLY A 98 -12.08 -0.26 -3.13
N ILE A 99 -11.06 0.59 -3.01
CA ILE A 99 -9.81 0.26 -2.33
C ILE A 99 -9.86 0.91 -0.95
N PHE A 100 -9.49 0.16 0.09
CA PHE A 100 -9.54 0.62 1.47
C PHE A 100 -8.22 0.33 2.19
N GLY A 101 -7.78 1.29 2.98
CA GLY A 101 -6.63 1.17 3.89
C GLY A 101 -7.10 0.86 5.30
N TYR A 102 -6.37 0.00 6.00
CA TYR A 102 -6.62 -0.38 7.38
C TYR A 102 -5.35 -0.28 8.21
N LEU A 103 -5.52 0.18 9.44
CA LEU A 103 -4.48 0.29 10.46
C LEU A 103 -4.75 -0.65 11.65
N PRO A 104 -3.74 -0.88 12.52
CA PRO A 104 -3.85 -1.82 13.64
C PRO A 104 -4.88 -1.43 14.70
N ASP A 105 -5.22 -0.13 14.78
CA ASP A 105 -6.19 0.44 15.72
C ASP A 105 -7.65 0.29 15.23
N GLY A 106 -7.86 -0.38 14.10
CA GLY A 106 -9.16 -0.51 13.47
C GLY A 106 -9.55 0.70 12.61
N TYR A 107 -8.67 1.69 12.46
CA TYR A 107 -8.93 2.79 11.54
C TYR A 107 -9.03 2.29 10.10
N GLU A 108 -10.06 2.75 9.42
CA GLU A 108 -10.39 2.42 8.04
C GLU A 108 -10.49 3.69 7.21
N MET A 109 -9.93 3.67 6.00
CA MET A 109 -9.97 4.79 5.08
C MET A 109 -10.32 4.31 3.67
N SER A 110 -11.28 4.98 3.02
CA SER A 110 -11.50 4.83 1.58
C SER A 110 -10.38 5.52 0.81
N LEU A 111 -9.77 4.79 -0.12
CA LEU A 111 -8.66 5.26 -0.95
C LEU A 111 -9.21 5.47 -2.36
N ALA A 112 -9.59 6.73 -2.64
CA ALA A 112 -10.36 7.09 -3.84
C ALA A 112 -9.55 6.99 -5.14
N SER A 113 -8.23 7.02 -5.04
CA SER A 113 -7.33 6.94 -6.18
C SER A 113 -6.11 6.06 -5.89
N VAL A 114 -5.40 5.69 -6.95
CA VAL A 114 -4.09 5.02 -6.86
C VAL A 114 -3.09 5.85 -6.04
N ASP A 115 -3.09 7.18 -6.22
CA ASP A 115 -2.14 8.05 -5.51
C ASP A 115 -2.45 8.07 -4.01
N ASP A 116 -3.73 8.16 -3.64
CA ASP A 116 -4.14 8.09 -2.23
C ASP A 116 -3.72 6.76 -1.59
N ALA A 117 -3.87 5.65 -2.31
CA ALA A 117 -3.50 4.34 -1.80
C ALA A 117 -1.98 4.20 -1.61
N VAL A 118 -1.19 4.69 -2.56
CA VAL A 118 0.27 4.67 -2.48
C VAL A 118 0.77 5.63 -1.38
N GLU A 119 0.19 6.82 -1.27
CA GLU A 119 0.52 7.80 -0.24
C GLU A 119 0.15 7.29 1.16
N PHE A 120 -1.04 6.73 1.33
CA PHE A 120 -1.45 6.07 2.56
C PHE A 120 -0.44 4.99 2.95
N PHE A 121 -0.10 4.11 2.03
CA PHE A 121 0.88 3.05 2.28
C PHE A 121 2.24 3.61 2.71
N ALA A 122 2.82 4.50 1.90
CA ALA A 122 4.15 5.06 2.14
C ALA A 122 4.20 5.81 3.47
N THR A 123 3.18 6.62 3.76
CA THR A 123 3.07 7.39 5.01
C THR A 123 2.99 6.48 6.22
N GLN A 124 2.10 5.49 6.19
CA GLN A 124 1.87 4.62 7.35
C GLN A 124 3.03 3.65 7.54
N CYS A 125 3.63 3.15 6.46
CA CYS A 125 4.84 2.35 6.51
C CYS A 125 6.00 3.17 7.09
N GLY A 126 6.25 4.37 6.57
CA GLY A 126 7.29 5.28 7.08
C GLY A 126 7.16 5.56 8.58
N LYS A 127 5.95 5.81 9.09
CA LYS A 127 5.68 6.00 10.52
C LYS A 127 6.02 4.78 11.38
N ARG A 128 5.84 3.56 10.86
CA ARG A 128 6.13 2.32 11.60
C ARG A 128 7.60 1.90 11.49
N LEU A 129 8.28 2.33 10.43
CA LEU A 129 9.69 2.05 10.21
C LEU A 129 10.62 3.04 10.95
N ALA A 130 10.23 4.32 11.06
CA ALA A 130 10.92 5.33 11.87
C ALA A 130 11.13 4.87 13.33
#